data_AF-A0A5C9EAI9-F1
#
_entry.id   AF-A0A5C9EAI9-F1
#
_cell.length_a   1.000
_cell.length_b   1.000
_cell.length_c   1.000
_cell.angle_alpha   90.00
_cell.angle_beta   90.00
_cell.angle_gamma   90.00
#
_symmetry.space_group_name_H-M   'P 1'
#
loop_
_entity.id
_entity.type
_entity.pdbx_description
1 polymer ?
#
loop_
_entity_poly.entity_id
_entity_poly.type
_entity_poly.pdbx_seq_one_letter_code
_entity_poly.pdbx_strand_id
1 'polypeptide(L)'
;MDRQRVLKEAQQLASKYSFWMVSGDISHLYGYIHKTNDKKYELEIKFPEQFPQVPPHLVYDDDILTLLGEPTLEGLEQWSHESNVLSVVDELYIKIQNKLNPPRSIEDQDEEEIEEYITPDLNRYPPEEEIDPSIFTPTGDELFYDEPTRRSESPTQSQPQSPSQDYSEHEFIIPENAVTSPEELFIDTDSESLEGTTELALIQQEYAYDEKGDKPAHIIVYLTITLTRTFLIDIDFSNYPQKPNIIFPNEVKAIIGDPYTNLQTLISWDSSKNPHIIDVLHELETKLFSLKTLEEQLRKISQEFQFEPDPSSLTRIKVHLLTYGFDEYVIHIDLEPYPNPPSIDISAELREILKRPVKDLTSIQNWVPKESEPIDVIRELAWLVDKNSRINFELELLKEHYQNISYDPSTDTLRVDMKGKMKTEDLTFEFKIELPRDYPMSIPKVSVINEFDLETHEKSREDLHASFEDFFDEWTPYSYLVDLFNLISKKIFEVSVVACVICHQIDCPTCSLKIAGSDEDACHIACPSCDRVYHKHCWDQTIKSFGKCGFCLKVPPPEMIP
;
A
#
# COMPACT_ATOMS: atom_id res chain seq x y z
N MET A 1 2.78 -20.26 -22.55
CA MET A 1 3.14 -19.21 -21.58
C MET A 1 2.47 -19.60 -20.30
N ASP A 2 3.23 -19.78 -19.23
CA ASP A 2 2.68 -20.05 -17.92
C ASP A 2 2.07 -18.77 -17.33
N ARG A 3 0.75 -18.60 -17.50
CA ARG A 3 0.04 -17.39 -17.06
C ARG A 3 0.10 -17.17 -15.55
N GLN A 4 0.12 -18.25 -14.76
CA GLN A 4 0.23 -18.13 -13.30
C GLN A 4 1.61 -17.61 -12.90
N ARG A 5 2.67 -18.10 -13.57
CA ARG A 5 4.02 -17.57 -13.35
C ARG A 5 4.13 -16.10 -13.76
N VAL A 6 3.61 -15.72 -14.93
CA VAL A 6 3.63 -14.32 -15.40
C VAL A 6 2.91 -13.39 -14.40
N LEU A 7 1.72 -13.77 -13.93
CA LEU A 7 0.96 -12.97 -12.97
C LEU A 7 1.74 -12.79 -11.65
N LYS A 8 2.38 -13.85 -11.17
CA LYS A 8 3.22 -13.78 -9.96
C LYS A 8 4.41 -12.83 -10.13
N GLU A 9 5.10 -12.89 -11.27
CA GLU A 9 6.21 -11.98 -11.58
C GLU A 9 5.73 -10.53 -11.70
N ALA A 10 4.58 -10.30 -12.35
CA ALA A 10 3.96 -8.98 -12.48
C ALA A 10 3.62 -8.37 -11.11
N GLN A 11 3.05 -9.17 -10.20
CA GLN A 11 2.75 -8.74 -8.82
C GLN A 11 4.02 -8.41 -8.04
N GLN A 12 5.06 -9.22 -8.16
CA GLN A 12 6.35 -8.98 -7.51
C GLN A 12 7.00 -7.69 -8.01
N LEU A 13 6.97 -7.46 -9.33
CA LEU A 13 7.47 -6.21 -9.92
C LEU A 13 6.66 -5.00 -9.43
N ALA A 14 5.32 -5.04 -9.51
CA ALA A 14 4.45 -3.95 -9.08
C ALA A 14 4.58 -3.63 -7.58
N SER A 15 4.96 -4.61 -6.75
CA SER A 15 5.17 -4.40 -5.31
C SER A 15 6.44 -3.62 -4.96
N LYS A 16 7.44 -3.59 -5.87
CA LYS A 16 8.75 -2.96 -5.64
C LYS A 16 9.01 -1.78 -6.56
N TYR A 17 8.48 -1.83 -7.77
CA TYR A 17 8.66 -0.88 -8.85
C TYR A 17 7.31 -0.46 -9.42
N SER A 18 7.25 0.69 -10.09
CA SER A 18 6.00 1.20 -10.68
C SER A 18 5.76 0.58 -12.05
N PHE A 19 5.32 -0.68 -12.09
CA PHE A 19 4.91 -1.40 -13.30
C PHE A 19 3.39 -1.59 -13.39
N TRP A 20 2.85 -1.54 -14.60
CA TRP A 20 1.46 -1.81 -14.92
C TRP A 20 1.34 -2.63 -16.22
N MET A 21 0.17 -3.24 -16.44
CA MET A 21 -0.11 -4.00 -17.66
C MET A 21 -0.46 -3.08 -18.81
N VAL A 22 0.07 -3.36 -20.01
CA VAL A 22 -0.24 -2.59 -21.21
C VAL A 22 -1.49 -3.18 -21.87
N SER A 23 -2.55 -2.38 -21.99
CA SER A 23 -3.82 -2.77 -22.63
C SER A 23 -4.47 -4.03 -22.03
N GLY A 24 -4.27 -4.27 -20.73
CA GLY A 24 -4.81 -5.44 -20.03
C GLY A 24 -4.15 -6.77 -20.40
N ASP A 25 -3.04 -6.76 -21.16
CA ASP A 25 -2.29 -7.95 -21.50
C ASP A 25 -1.21 -8.24 -20.45
N ILE A 26 -1.42 -9.28 -19.65
CA ILE A 26 -0.45 -9.72 -18.63
C ILE A 26 0.92 -10.10 -19.22
N SER A 27 0.99 -10.43 -20.52
CA SER A 27 2.25 -10.74 -21.19
C SER A 27 3.10 -9.51 -21.52
N HIS A 28 2.57 -8.32 -21.24
CA HIS A 28 3.21 -7.06 -21.55
C HIS A 28 3.09 -6.08 -20.38
N LEU A 29 4.21 -5.87 -19.69
CA LEU A 29 4.33 -4.90 -18.60
C LEU A 29 5.11 -3.67 -19.05
N TYR A 30 4.73 -2.51 -18.56
CA TYR A 30 5.44 -1.25 -18.75
C TYR A 30 5.53 -0.53 -17.41
N GLY A 31 6.66 0.11 -17.15
CA GLY A 31 6.87 0.83 -15.90
C GLY A 31 8.15 1.62 -15.89
N TYR A 32 8.52 2.12 -14.72
CA TYR A 32 9.84 2.73 -14.50
C TYR A 32 10.53 2.09 -13.30
N ILE A 33 11.84 1.87 -13.44
CA ILE A 33 12.66 1.18 -12.45
C ILE A 33 13.28 2.18 -11.46
N HIS A 34 13.54 3.41 -11.94
CA HIS A 34 14.08 4.49 -11.12
C HIS A 34 13.56 5.85 -11.60
N LYS A 35 13.43 6.79 -10.67
CA LYS A 35 12.99 8.17 -10.95
C LYS A 35 13.92 9.15 -10.22
N THR A 36 14.43 10.10 -10.99
CA THR A 36 15.12 11.30 -10.48
C THR A 36 14.18 12.50 -10.59
N ASN A 37 14.61 13.66 -10.12
CA ASN A 37 13.80 14.89 -10.25
C ASN A 37 13.53 15.25 -11.72
N ASP A 38 14.46 14.94 -12.61
CA ASP A 38 14.41 15.36 -14.02
C ASP A 38 14.01 14.25 -14.99
N LYS A 39 14.25 12.98 -14.64
CA LYS A 39 14.10 11.83 -15.55
C LYS A 39 13.49 10.60 -14.90
N LYS A 40 12.76 9.83 -15.70
CA LYS A 40 12.27 8.48 -15.36
C LYS A 40 12.97 7.46 -16.26
N TYR A 41 13.49 6.39 -15.66
CA TYR A 41 14.14 5.30 -16.38
C TYR A 41 13.10 4.20 -16.65
N GLU A 42 12.45 4.30 -17.81
CA GLU A 42 11.32 3.46 -18.21
C GLU A 42 11.77 2.12 -18.81
N LEU A 43 11.01 1.06 -18.55
CA LEU A 43 11.29 -0.30 -19.01
C LEU A 43 10.00 -1.00 -19.43
N GLU A 44 10.03 -1.63 -20.60
CA GLU A 44 8.97 -2.48 -21.13
C GLU A 44 9.43 -3.95 -21.08
N ILE A 45 8.58 -4.83 -20.54
CA ILE A 45 8.85 -6.26 -20.34
C ILE A 45 7.82 -7.08 -21.12
N LYS A 46 8.30 -7.86 -22.09
CA LYS A 46 7.46 -8.73 -22.93
C LYS A 46 7.74 -10.19 -22.63
N PHE A 47 6.73 -10.91 -22.15
CA PHE A 47 6.83 -12.35 -21.85
C PHE A 47 6.57 -13.18 -23.10
N PRO A 48 7.53 -14.01 -23.56
CA PRO A 48 7.31 -14.86 -24.73
C PRO A 48 6.32 -15.99 -24.44
N GLU A 49 5.76 -16.58 -25.50
CA GLU A 49 4.86 -17.73 -25.37
C GLU A 49 5.50 -18.92 -24.65
N GLN A 50 6.83 -19.04 -24.67
CA GLN A 50 7.58 -20.12 -24.03
C GLN A 50 8.08 -19.77 -22.62
N PHE A 51 7.60 -18.69 -21.99
CA PHE A 51 7.95 -18.36 -20.61
C PHE A 51 7.36 -19.38 -19.61
N PRO A 52 8.14 -19.86 -18.59
CA PRO A 52 9.45 -19.37 -18.14
C PRO A 52 10.69 -20.05 -18.78
N GLN A 53 10.52 -20.94 -19.75
CA GLN A 53 11.63 -21.66 -20.38
C GLN A 53 12.54 -20.76 -21.22
N VAL A 54 12.00 -19.64 -21.72
CA VAL A 54 12.72 -18.57 -22.42
C VAL A 54 12.61 -17.28 -21.59
N PRO A 55 13.70 -16.50 -21.43
CA PRO A 55 13.66 -15.24 -20.67
C PRO A 55 12.67 -14.23 -21.28
N PRO A 56 12.16 -13.28 -20.47
CA PRO A 56 11.40 -12.16 -20.99
C PRO A 56 12.28 -11.28 -21.89
N HIS A 57 11.66 -10.61 -22.86
CA HIS A 57 12.33 -9.60 -23.68
C HIS A 57 12.19 -8.23 -23.01
N LEU A 58 13.34 -7.64 -22.65
CA LEU A 58 13.41 -6.30 -22.09
C LEU A 58 13.62 -5.29 -23.21
N VAL A 59 12.74 -4.28 -23.26
CA VAL A 59 12.84 -3.14 -24.18
C VAL A 59 13.16 -1.91 -23.33
N TYR A 60 14.36 -1.39 -23.51
CA TYR A 60 14.90 -0.28 -22.73
C TYR A 60 14.50 1.07 -23.34
N ASP A 61 14.12 2.03 -22.49
CA ASP A 61 13.96 3.42 -22.91
C ASP A 61 15.30 4.07 -23.30
N ASP A 62 15.23 5.10 -24.14
CA ASP A 62 16.39 5.85 -24.63
C ASP A 62 17.25 6.44 -23.48
N ASP A 63 16.64 6.82 -22.35
CA ASP A 63 17.39 7.32 -21.20
C ASP A 63 18.24 6.21 -20.52
N ILE A 64 17.74 4.97 -20.46
CA ILE A 64 18.52 3.82 -19.97
C ILE A 64 19.67 3.52 -20.93
N LEU A 65 19.39 3.49 -22.23
CA LEU A 65 20.39 3.23 -23.26
C LEU A 65 21.46 4.33 -23.32
N THR A 66 21.07 5.59 -23.10
CA THR A 66 22.01 6.72 -23.04
C THR A 66 22.91 6.62 -21.83
N LEU A 67 22.39 6.18 -20.68
CA LEU A 67 23.15 6.07 -19.43
C LEU A 67 24.09 4.84 -19.42
N LEU A 68 23.61 3.69 -19.89
CA LEU A 68 24.29 2.40 -19.74
C LEU A 68 24.88 1.84 -21.06
N GLY A 69 24.47 2.36 -22.21
CA GLY A 69 24.68 1.70 -23.50
C GLY A 69 23.70 0.54 -23.68
N GLU A 70 24.15 -0.57 -24.29
CA GLU A 70 23.39 -1.83 -24.30
C GLU A 70 23.73 -2.62 -23.02
N PRO A 71 22.87 -2.62 -21.99
CA PRO A 71 23.19 -3.28 -20.73
C PRO A 71 23.23 -4.80 -20.91
N THR A 72 24.36 -5.43 -20.60
CA THR A 72 24.43 -6.89 -20.42
C THR A 72 23.94 -7.21 -19.02
N LEU A 73 22.97 -8.13 -18.87
CA LEU A 73 22.42 -8.53 -17.57
C LEU A 73 22.71 -10.01 -17.34
N GLU A 74 23.46 -10.34 -16.28
CA GLU A 74 23.87 -11.71 -15.98
C GLU A 74 22.65 -12.62 -15.77
N GLY A 75 21.60 -12.09 -15.13
CA GLY A 75 20.36 -12.83 -14.92
C GLY A 75 19.65 -13.23 -16.21
N LEU A 76 19.81 -12.49 -17.31
CA LEU A 76 19.28 -12.86 -18.62
C LEU A 76 20.19 -13.86 -19.35
N GLU A 77 21.51 -13.71 -19.24
CA GLU A 77 22.47 -14.63 -19.87
C GLU A 77 22.42 -16.03 -19.24
N GLN A 78 22.19 -16.10 -17.94
CA GLN A 78 22.13 -17.33 -17.15
C GLN A 78 20.68 -17.76 -16.87
N TRP A 79 19.74 -17.36 -17.72
CA TRP A 79 18.32 -17.60 -17.48
C TRP A 79 18.00 -19.10 -17.40
N SER A 80 17.22 -19.45 -16.38
CA SER A 80 16.67 -20.79 -16.16
C SER A 80 15.18 -20.71 -15.85
N HIS A 81 14.48 -21.84 -15.91
CA HIS A 81 13.06 -21.90 -15.53
C HIS A 81 12.77 -21.56 -14.05
N GLU A 82 13.81 -21.56 -13.19
CA GLU A 82 13.73 -21.17 -11.78
C GLU A 82 14.05 -19.67 -11.57
N SER A 83 14.67 -19.01 -12.57
CA SER A 83 15.01 -17.58 -12.53
C SER A 83 13.77 -16.70 -12.36
N ASN A 84 13.96 -15.50 -11.83
CA ASN A 84 12.90 -14.54 -11.53
C ASN A 84 13.15 -13.22 -12.29
N VAL A 85 12.10 -12.58 -12.77
CA VAL A 85 12.21 -11.33 -13.53
C VAL A 85 12.61 -10.18 -12.61
N LEU A 86 12.12 -10.17 -11.36
CA LEU A 86 12.48 -9.18 -10.35
C LEU A 86 14.00 -9.13 -10.13
N SER A 87 14.70 -10.26 -10.08
CA SER A 87 16.16 -10.25 -9.88
C SER A 87 16.92 -9.64 -11.06
N VAL A 88 16.41 -9.80 -12.29
CA VAL A 88 16.99 -9.15 -13.48
C VAL A 88 16.75 -7.64 -13.44
N VAL A 89 15.55 -7.21 -13.02
CA VAL A 89 15.20 -5.79 -12.88
C VAL A 89 15.99 -5.14 -11.73
N ASP A 90 16.23 -5.86 -10.63
CA ASP A 90 17.09 -5.44 -9.52
C ASP A 90 18.54 -5.23 -9.98
N GLU A 91 19.08 -6.16 -10.79
CA GLU A 91 20.42 -6.03 -11.36
C GLU A 91 20.53 -4.76 -12.21
N LEU A 92 19.53 -4.51 -13.07
CA LEU A 92 19.47 -3.30 -13.90
C LEU A 92 19.36 -2.03 -13.04
N TYR A 93 18.54 -2.05 -11.99
CA TYR A 93 18.41 -0.94 -11.03
C TYR A 93 19.77 -0.60 -10.39
N ILE A 94 20.52 -1.60 -9.92
CA ILE A 94 21.84 -1.41 -9.32
C ILE A 94 22.81 -0.78 -10.34
N LYS A 95 22.78 -1.22 -11.61
CA LYS A 95 23.63 -0.63 -12.67
C LYS A 95 23.27 0.83 -12.94
N ILE A 96 21.97 1.18 -12.94
CA ILE A 96 21.51 2.58 -13.06
C ILE A 96 22.02 3.40 -11.86
N GLN A 97 21.85 2.91 -10.63
CA GLN A 97 22.30 3.60 -9.42
C GLN A 97 23.82 3.84 -9.41
N ASN A 98 24.62 2.82 -9.72
CA ASN A 98 26.07 2.94 -9.72
C ASN A 98 26.60 3.92 -10.78
N LYS A 99 25.84 4.15 -11.87
CA LYS A 99 26.22 5.12 -12.91
C LYS A 99 25.78 6.54 -12.57
N LEU A 100 24.64 6.70 -11.91
CA LEU A 100 24.17 8.00 -11.43
C LEU A 100 24.98 8.49 -10.23
N ASN A 101 25.35 7.56 -9.35
CA ASN A 101 26.10 7.80 -8.13
C ASN A 101 27.39 6.98 -8.18
N PRO A 102 28.37 7.37 -9.04
CA PRO A 102 29.63 6.66 -9.09
C PRO A 102 30.26 6.68 -7.69
N PRO A 103 30.64 5.51 -7.13
CA PRO A 103 31.31 5.48 -5.84
C PRO A 103 32.53 6.41 -5.92
N ARG A 104 32.60 7.41 -5.03
CA ARG A 104 33.72 8.35 -4.98
C ARG A 104 35.02 7.52 -4.99
N SER A 105 35.84 7.72 -6.01
CA SER A 105 37.12 7.01 -6.16
C SER A 105 37.96 7.28 -4.92
N ILE A 106 38.41 6.22 -4.25
CA ILE A 106 39.24 6.23 -3.03
C ILE A 106 40.68 6.74 -3.33
N GLU A 107 40.94 7.31 -4.52
CA GLU A 107 42.29 7.68 -4.96
C GLU A 107 42.79 9.06 -4.47
N ASP A 108 41.99 9.83 -3.71
CA ASP A 108 42.41 11.13 -3.12
C ASP A 108 42.26 11.19 -1.58
N GLN A 109 42.38 10.06 -0.88
CA GLN A 109 42.64 10.10 0.57
C GLN A 109 44.16 10.03 0.79
N ASP A 110 44.76 11.21 0.97
CA ASP A 110 46.09 11.38 1.55
C ASP A 110 46.20 10.56 2.84
N GLU A 111 47.38 9.96 3.03
CA GLU A 111 47.79 9.16 4.18
C GLU A 111 47.59 9.93 5.51
N GLU A 112 46.41 9.85 6.12
CA GLU A 112 46.27 10.10 7.56
C GLU A 112 46.77 8.85 8.30
N GLU A 113 47.83 9.03 9.08
CA GLU A 113 48.35 8.05 10.04
C GLU A 113 47.20 7.58 10.94
N ILE A 114 46.73 6.35 10.71
CA ILE A 114 45.81 5.67 11.62
C ILE A 114 46.59 5.37 12.90
N GLU A 115 46.46 6.23 13.91
CA GLU A 115 46.75 5.86 15.29
C GLU A 115 45.83 4.69 15.66
N GLU A 116 46.47 3.55 15.91
CA GLU A 116 45.85 2.27 16.25
C GLU A 116 45.09 2.41 17.58
N TYR A 117 43.82 2.80 17.52
CA TYR A 117 42.94 2.83 18.68
C TYR A 117 42.69 1.39 19.14
N ILE A 118 43.42 0.97 20.17
CA ILE A 118 43.20 -0.27 20.89
C ILE A 118 41.83 -0.15 21.58
N THR A 119 40.77 -0.64 20.94
CA THR A 119 39.50 -0.86 21.62
C THR A 119 39.72 -1.86 22.77
N PRO A 120 39.33 -1.53 24.02
CA PRO A 120 39.41 -2.48 25.11
C PRO A 120 38.56 -3.71 24.79
N ASP A 121 39.15 -4.89 24.94
CA ASP A 121 38.45 -6.18 24.76
C ASP A 121 37.30 -6.31 25.77
N LEU A 122 36.08 -6.01 25.32
CA LEU A 122 34.84 -6.10 26.09
C LEU A 122 34.42 -7.54 26.41
N ASN A 123 35.14 -8.57 25.92
CA ASN A 123 34.87 -9.97 26.27
C ASN A 123 35.63 -10.46 27.50
N ARG A 124 36.47 -9.62 28.11
CA ARG A 124 37.17 -9.96 29.35
C ARG A 124 36.37 -9.46 30.54
N TYR A 125 35.49 -10.32 31.07
CA TYR A 125 34.86 -10.10 32.36
C TYR A 125 35.94 -9.84 33.44
N PRO A 126 35.70 -8.93 34.39
CA PRO A 126 36.56 -8.80 35.57
C PRO A 126 36.64 -10.15 36.29
N PRO A 127 37.79 -10.52 36.87
CA PRO A 127 37.85 -11.68 37.75
C PRO A 127 36.80 -11.51 38.85
N GLU A 128 36.02 -12.56 39.09
CA GLU A 128 35.04 -12.62 40.17
C GLU A 128 35.74 -12.27 41.49
N GLU A 129 35.48 -11.08 42.02
CA GLU A 129 35.85 -10.76 43.39
C GLU A 129 35.01 -11.67 44.31
N GLU A 130 35.71 -12.41 45.17
CA GLU A 130 35.10 -13.21 46.23
C GLU A 130 34.30 -12.29 47.16
N ILE A 131 32.99 -12.19 46.93
CA ILE A 131 32.07 -11.53 47.84
C ILE A 131 31.98 -12.38 49.11
N ASP A 132 32.48 -11.82 50.21
CA ASP A 132 32.39 -12.37 51.56
C ASP A 132 30.92 -12.60 51.95
N PRO A 133 30.48 -13.85 52.20
CA PRO A 133 29.08 -14.19 52.44
C PRO A 133 28.60 -13.85 53.87
N SER A 134 29.25 -12.95 54.60
CA SER A 134 28.93 -12.67 56.01
C SER A 134 28.04 -11.45 56.27
N ILE A 135 27.49 -10.78 55.24
CA ILE A 135 26.60 -9.63 55.46
C ILE A 135 25.26 -9.81 54.72
N PHE A 136 24.19 -9.80 55.53
CA PHE A 136 22.75 -9.69 55.22
C PHE A 136 21.89 -10.96 55.45
N THR A 137 21.34 -11.02 56.67
CA THR A 137 20.08 -11.69 57.02
C THR A 137 18.85 -10.89 56.57
N PRO A 138 17.67 -11.53 56.41
CA PRO A 138 16.58 -11.06 55.57
C PRO A 138 15.41 -10.43 56.33
N THR A 139 14.61 -9.58 55.65
CA THR A 139 13.20 -9.38 55.97
C THR A 139 12.42 -8.76 54.81
N GLY A 140 11.30 -9.42 54.44
CA GLY A 140 10.13 -8.83 53.78
C GLY A 140 10.13 -8.94 52.26
N ASP A 141 9.48 -9.95 51.67
CA ASP A 141 8.05 -9.96 51.28
C ASP A 141 7.71 -8.94 50.19
N GLU A 142 7.67 -9.36 48.92
CA GLU A 142 6.43 -9.51 48.13
C GLU A 142 6.70 -9.49 46.60
N LEU A 143 6.27 -10.59 45.96
CA LEU A 143 5.52 -10.64 44.69
C LEU A 143 6.14 -10.02 43.42
N PHE A 144 6.82 -10.85 42.62
CA PHE A 144 6.86 -10.69 41.17
C PHE A 144 6.56 -12.01 40.45
N TYR A 145 5.74 -11.91 39.41
CA TYR A 145 5.21 -13.00 38.59
C TYR A 145 6.29 -13.71 37.77
N ASP A 146 6.14 -15.03 37.67
CA ASP A 146 6.88 -15.91 36.76
C ASP A 146 6.61 -15.57 35.28
N GLU A 147 7.68 -15.35 34.51
CA GLU A 147 7.64 -15.38 33.05
C GLU A 147 8.49 -16.57 32.56
N PRO A 148 7.93 -17.53 31.79
CA PRO A 148 8.68 -18.68 31.35
C PRO A 148 9.48 -18.42 30.07
N THR A 149 10.79 -18.44 30.25
CA THR A 149 11.84 -18.76 29.27
C THR A 149 11.43 -19.80 28.22
N ARG A 150 11.55 -19.48 26.92
CA ARG A 150 11.82 -20.49 25.87
C ARG A 150 12.80 -19.99 24.80
N ARG A 151 13.94 -20.69 24.77
CA ARG A 151 15.00 -20.78 23.75
C ARG A 151 14.43 -20.95 22.34
N SER A 152 14.85 -20.12 21.39
CA SER A 152 15.98 -20.29 20.44
C SER A 152 15.65 -21.19 19.24
N GLU A 153 15.66 -20.60 18.05
CA GLU A 153 16.36 -21.10 16.86
C GLU A 153 16.42 -19.98 15.79
N SER A 154 17.63 -19.68 15.33
CA SER A 154 17.96 -18.74 14.25
C SER A 154 17.80 -19.42 12.88
N PRO A 155 17.69 -18.67 11.76
CA PRO A 155 18.92 -18.38 11.02
C PRO A 155 19.02 -16.98 10.37
N THR A 156 20.22 -16.41 10.49
CA THR A 156 21.06 -15.78 9.45
C THR A 156 20.49 -14.72 8.47
N GLN A 157 20.93 -13.48 8.71
CA GLN A 157 21.40 -12.41 7.81
C GLN A 157 20.53 -11.93 6.63
N SER A 158 20.16 -10.64 6.70
CA SER A 158 20.73 -9.58 5.84
C SER A 158 20.24 -8.20 6.33
N GLN A 159 21.17 -7.34 6.78
CA GLN A 159 20.87 -5.96 7.18
C GLN A 159 20.62 -5.09 5.94
N PRO A 160 19.56 -4.26 5.90
CA PRO A 160 19.45 -3.20 4.91
C PRO A 160 20.30 -2.01 5.35
N GLN A 161 21.19 -1.57 4.48
CA GLN A 161 21.88 -0.28 4.58
C GLN A 161 20.85 0.86 4.38
N SER A 162 20.87 1.83 5.29
CA SER A 162 20.08 3.05 5.25
C SER A 162 20.52 3.94 4.07
N PRO A 163 19.61 4.61 3.35
CA PRO A 163 19.97 5.60 2.35
C PRO A 163 20.27 6.95 3.03
N SER A 164 21.50 7.41 2.90
CA SER A 164 21.90 8.80 3.16
C SER A 164 21.34 9.72 2.08
N GLN A 165 20.53 10.70 2.46
CA GLN A 165 20.07 11.78 1.58
C GLN A 165 21.07 12.94 1.56
N ASP A 166 21.45 13.33 0.35
CA ASP A 166 22.19 14.55 0.01
C ASP A 166 21.43 15.80 0.48
N TYR A 167 22.06 16.59 1.35
CA TYR A 167 21.79 18.02 1.48
C TYR A 167 22.92 18.78 0.78
N SER A 168 22.53 19.75 -0.04
CA SER A 168 23.40 20.66 -0.79
C SER A 168 24.53 21.26 0.06
N GLU A 169 25.77 21.04 -0.36
CA GLU A 169 26.99 21.68 0.17
C GLU A 169 26.93 23.20 -0.06
N HIS A 170 26.59 23.95 0.98
CA HIS A 170 27.21 25.26 1.22
C HIS A 170 28.51 24.96 2.00
N GLU A 171 29.65 25.42 1.50
CA GLU A 171 30.94 25.35 2.19
C GLU A 171 30.81 25.93 3.61
N PHE A 172 30.72 25.06 4.61
CA PHE A 172 30.86 25.39 6.02
C PHE A 172 32.30 25.14 6.43
N ILE A 173 33.00 26.22 6.76
CA ILE A 173 34.27 26.16 7.49
C ILE A 173 33.90 25.79 8.94
N ILE A 174 34.28 24.59 9.37
CA ILE A 174 34.23 24.21 10.79
C ILE A 174 35.33 25.00 11.52
N PRO A 175 35.03 25.84 12.52
CA PRO A 175 36.06 26.42 13.35
C PRO A 175 36.59 25.36 14.33
N GLU A 176 37.92 25.23 14.39
CA GLU A 176 38.71 24.28 15.20
C GLU A 176 38.61 24.45 16.74
N ASN A 177 37.54 25.04 17.28
CA ASN A 177 37.43 25.37 18.71
C ASN A 177 36.33 24.58 19.44
N ALA A 178 36.31 23.25 19.31
CA ALA A 178 35.55 22.41 20.23
C ALA A 178 36.36 22.21 21.51
N VAL A 179 36.03 22.97 22.56
CA VAL A 179 36.72 22.91 23.87
C VAL A 179 36.37 21.60 24.57
N THR A 180 37.32 20.65 24.60
CA THR A 180 37.16 19.33 25.25
C THR A 180 37.85 19.23 26.62
N SER A 181 38.28 20.34 27.22
CA SER A 181 39.05 20.34 28.47
C SER A 181 38.37 21.15 29.59
N PRO A 182 38.07 20.53 30.76
CA PRO A 182 37.54 21.24 31.93
C PRO A 182 38.51 22.24 32.59
N GLU A 183 39.77 22.31 32.16
CA GLU A 183 40.82 23.08 32.85
C GLU A 183 41.10 24.49 32.27
N GLU A 184 40.49 24.86 31.14
CA GLU A 184 40.67 26.19 30.52
C GLU A 184 39.61 27.25 30.93
N LEU A 185 38.66 26.89 31.80
CA LEU A 185 37.53 27.74 32.22
C LEU A 185 37.84 28.83 33.27
N PHE A 186 39.10 29.04 33.65
CA PHE A 186 39.50 30.01 34.67
C PHE A 186 40.48 31.06 34.15
N ILE A 187 40.23 31.60 32.96
CA ILE A 187 40.90 32.81 32.49
C ILE A 187 40.27 34.01 33.23
N ASP A 188 41.10 34.81 33.90
CA ASP A 188 40.74 36.06 34.59
C ASP A 188 40.17 37.09 33.57
N THR A 189 38.90 36.95 33.18
CA THR A 189 38.13 37.97 32.48
C THR A 189 37.43 38.88 33.48
N ASP A 190 37.71 40.18 33.38
CA ASP A 190 37.14 41.23 34.20
C ASP A 190 35.59 41.18 34.20
N SER A 191 35.02 40.73 35.32
CA SER A 191 33.61 40.89 35.71
C SER A 191 32.53 40.25 34.84
N GLU A 192 32.74 39.01 34.37
CA GLU A 192 31.59 38.17 34.05
C GLU A 192 30.72 37.98 35.31
N SER A 193 29.41 38.20 35.19
CA SER A 193 28.52 38.03 36.34
C SER A 193 28.49 36.55 36.71
N LEU A 194 28.84 36.22 37.96
CA LEU A 194 28.78 34.86 38.52
C LEU A 194 27.43 34.16 38.24
N GLU A 195 26.37 34.97 38.15
CA GLU A 195 25.01 34.54 37.81
C GLU A 195 24.91 34.02 36.36
N GLY A 196 25.51 34.71 35.38
CA GLY A 196 25.52 34.30 33.98
C GLY A 196 26.33 33.01 33.75
N THR A 197 27.48 32.87 34.40
CA THR A 197 28.29 31.63 34.33
C THR A 197 27.57 30.45 34.96
N THR A 198 26.77 30.70 36.00
CA THR A 198 25.95 29.65 36.64
C THR A 198 24.85 29.17 35.69
N GLU A 199 24.16 30.07 34.99
CA GLU A 199 23.14 29.69 34.00
C GLU A 199 23.74 28.89 32.83
N LEU A 200 24.90 29.32 32.30
CA LEU A 200 25.62 28.58 31.26
C LEU A 200 25.95 27.15 31.70
N ALA A 201 26.43 26.99 32.93
CA ALA A 201 26.73 25.67 33.48
C ALA A 201 25.47 24.80 33.62
N LEU A 202 24.32 25.37 33.97
CA LEU A 202 23.05 24.64 34.02
C LEU A 202 22.59 24.22 32.62
N ILE A 203 22.67 25.12 31.63
CA ILE A 203 22.33 24.80 30.25
C ILE A 203 23.26 23.70 29.72
N GLN A 204 24.57 23.78 29.97
CA GLN A 204 25.56 22.79 29.55
C GLN A 204 25.31 21.38 30.10
N GLN A 205 24.69 21.27 31.28
CA GLN A 205 24.39 19.98 31.91
C GLN A 205 23.31 19.20 31.16
N GLU A 206 22.41 19.89 30.45
CA GLU A 206 21.21 19.28 29.86
C GLU A 206 21.10 19.46 28.35
N TYR A 207 21.68 20.53 27.80
CA TYR A 207 21.57 20.90 26.41
C TYR A 207 22.95 21.19 25.80
N ALA A 208 23.12 20.79 24.54
CA ALA A 208 24.21 21.31 23.73
C ALA A 208 23.91 22.78 23.35
N TYR A 209 24.94 23.62 23.33
CA TYR A 209 24.85 24.99 22.85
C TYR A 209 26.18 25.44 22.22
N ASP A 210 26.09 26.45 21.35
CA ASP A 210 27.25 27.19 20.84
C ASP A 210 27.17 28.66 21.27
N GLU A 211 28.33 29.29 21.48
CA GLU A 211 28.42 30.74 21.67
C GLU A 211 28.28 31.48 20.33
N LYS A 212 27.50 32.56 20.33
CA LYS A 212 27.21 33.35 19.13
C LYS A 212 27.98 34.66 19.14
N GLY A 213 29.14 34.64 18.47
CA GLY A 213 30.02 35.81 18.33
C GLY A 213 30.85 36.09 19.59
N ASP A 214 31.35 37.31 19.75
CA ASP A 214 32.30 37.65 20.82
C ASP A 214 31.65 37.88 22.20
N LYS A 215 30.34 37.62 22.34
CA LYS A 215 29.60 37.82 23.60
C LYS A 215 29.33 36.47 24.26
N PRO A 216 29.96 36.16 25.41
CA PRO A 216 29.78 34.86 26.07
C PRO A 216 28.33 34.63 26.56
N ALA A 217 27.56 35.71 26.76
CA ALA A 217 26.16 35.64 27.18
C ALA A 217 25.15 35.50 26.03
N HIS A 218 25.62 35.33 24.79
CA HIS A 218 24.78 35.09 23.61
C HIS A 218 25.04 33.68 23.09
N ILE A 219 24.07 32.79 23.22
CA ILE A 219 24.21 31.38 22.83
C ILE A 219 23.13 30.93 21.86
N ILE A 220 23.38 29.83 21.17
CA ILE A 220 22.41 29.06 20.39
C ILE A 220 22.27 27.70 21.06
N VAL A 221 21.09 27.41 21.62
CA VAL A 221 20.79 26.12 22.24
C VAL A 221 20.19 25.16 21.23
N TYR A 222 20.71 23.93 21.21
CA TYR A 222 20.23 22.82 20.38
C TYR A 222 19.17 22.01 21.12
N LEU A 223 17.89 22.34 20.90
CA LEU A 223 16.78 21.63 21.51
C LEU A 223 16.31 20.46 20.63
N THR A 224 16.79 19.26 20.92
CA THR A 224 16.44 18.04 20.17
C THR A 224 15.23 17.35 20.78
N ILE A 225 14.09 17.37 20.08
CA ILE A 225 12.84 16.75 20.55
C ILE A 225 12.72 15.31 20.04
N THR A 226 13.20 15.07 18.83
CA THR A 226 13.17 13.75 18.18
C THR A 226 14.49 13.51 17.44
N LEU A 227 14.73 12.28 16.99
CA LEU A 227 15.96 11.92 16.26
C LEU A 227 16.15 12.72 14.97
N THR A 228 15.09 13.34 14.45
CA THR A 228 15.12 14.09 13.18
C THR A 228 14.81 15.58 13.35
N ARG A 229 14.52 16.03 14.57
CA ARG A 229 14.08 17.41 14.85
C ARG A 229 14.87 18.03 16.00
N THR A 230 15.77 18.92 15.60
CA THR A 230 16.50 19.82 16.50
C THR A 230 16.12 21.25 16.18
N PHE A 231 15.72 22.01 17.20
CA PHE A 231 15.41 23.43 17.10
C PHE A 231 16.59 24.25 17.61
N LEU A 232 16.94 25.31 16.89
CA LEU A 232 17.99 26.24 17.28
C LEU A 232 17.35 27.43 17.98
N ILE A 233 17.54 27.52 19.30
CA ILE A 233 16.98 28.59 20.12
C ILE A 233 18.09 29.59 20.43
N ASP A 234 17.98 30.79 19.87
CA ASP A 234 18.95 31.87 20.08
C ASP A 234 18.56 32.63 21.36
N ILE A 235 19.48 32.67 22.33
CA ILE A 235 19.27 33.25 23.66
C ILE A 235 20.36 34.28 23.93
N ASP A 236 19.95 35.53 24.13
CA ASP A 236 20.79 36.60 24.67
C ASP A 236 20.35 36.89 26.12
N PHE A 237 21.20 36.47 27.06
CA PHE A 237 21.01 36.69 28.49
C PHE A 237 22.06 37.64 29.08
N SER A 238 22.62 38.54 28.27
CA SER A 238 23.57 39.58 28.72
C SER A 238 23.06 40.44 29.87
N ASN A 239 21.75 40.50 30.07
CA ASN A 239 21.10 41.28 31.14
C ASN A 239 20.60 40.42 32.31
N TYR A 240 20.96 39.14 32.39
CA TYR A 240 20.54 38.25 33.48
C TYR A 240 20.88 38.86 34.85
N PRO A 241 19.95 38.85 35.84
CA PRO A 241 18.70 38.06 35.93
C PRO A 241 17.46 38.73 35.32
N GLN A 242 17.62 39.81 34.56
CA GLN A 242 16.50 40.37 33.78
C GLN A 242 16.04 39.39 32.70
N LYS A 243 14.80 39.57 32.24
CA LYS A 243 14.18 38.70 31.24
C LYS A 243 15.09 38.59 29.99
N PRO A 244 15.53 37.39 29.61
CA PRO A 244 16.39 37.21 28.45
C PRO A 244 15.64 37.52 27.15
N ASN A 245 16.39 37.89 26.12
CA ASN A 245 15.86 37.97 24.77
C ASN A 245 16.03 36.61 24.10
N ILE A 246 14.94 35.95 23.75
CA ILE A 246 14.93 34.60 23.18
C ILE A 246 14.29 34.67 21.80
N ILE A 247 15.07 34.34 20.78
CA ILE A 247 14.61 34.29 19.40
C ILE A 247 14.25 32.84 19.08
N PHE A 248 12.95 32.57 19.03
CA PHE A 248 12.43 31.27 18.64
C PHE A 248 12.31 31.15 17.11
N PRO A 249 12.66 29.99 16.54
CA PRO A 249 12.51 29.73 15.12
C PRO A 249 11.03 29.67 14.73
N ASN A 250 10.72 29.90 13.45
CA ASN A 250 9.33 30.03 12.99
C ASN A 250 8.55 28.72 13.14
N GLU A 251 9.22 27.58 13.05
CA GLU A 251 8.67 26.24 13.24
C GLU A 251 8.13 26.08 14.66
N VAL A 252 8.86 26.53 15.68
CA VAL A 252 8.40 26.51 17.08
C VAL A 252 7.16 27.40 17.23
N LYS A 253 7.18 28.60 16.64
CA LYS A 253 6.04 29.53 16.69
C LYS A 253 4.80 28.98 15.99
N ALA A 254 4.98 28.19 14.94
CA ALA A 254 3.89 27.53 14.23
C ALA A 254 3.21 26.47 15.11
N ILE A 255 3.96 25.80 15.98
CA ILE A 255 3.43 24.73 16.85
C ILE A 255 2.80 25.30 18.12
N ILE A 256 3.53 26.14 18.85
CA ILE A 256 3.12 26.59 20.19
C ILE A 256 2.55 28.02 20.20
N GLY A 257 2.39 28.67 19.05
CA GLY A 257 2.03 30.09 18.94
C GLY A 257 3.18 31.01 19.38
N ASP A 258 2.88 32.23 19.81
CA ASP A 258 3.90 33.14 20.33
C ASP A 258 4.41 32.66 21.71
N PRO A 259 5.68 32.20 21.83
CA PRO A 259 6.20 31.63 23.06
C PRO A 259 6.19 32.63 24.22
N TYR A 260 6.24 33.94 23.95
CA TYR A 260 6.15 34.97 24.99
C TYR A 260 4.76 35.10 25.62
N THR A 261 3.73 34.60 24.94
CA THR A 261 2.34 34.60 25.43
C THR A 261 1.91 33.23 25.93
N ASN A 262 2.62 32.17 25.54
CA ASN A 262 2.25 30.80 25.84
C ASN A 262 3.15 30.14 26.87
N LEU A 263 4.42 30.53 27.04
CA LEU A 263 5.31 29.95 28.07
C LEU A 263 5.12 30.67 29.41
N GLN A 264 4.59 29.97 30.40
CA GLN A 264 4.26 30.50 31.71
C GLN A 264 5.51 31.02 32.43
N THR A 265 6.63 30.30 32.30
CA THR A 265 7.95 30.71 32.82
C THR A 265 8.37 32.09 32.30
N LEU A 266 8.17 32.38 31.01
CA LEU A 266 8.44 33.69 30.41
C LEU A 266 7.41 34.76 30.78
N ILE A 267 6.14 34.39 30.94
CA ILE A 267 5.06 35.33 31.30
C ILE A 267 5.23 35.81 32.74
N SER A 268 5.53 34.91 33.67
CA SER A 268 5.73 35.20 35.09
C SER A 268 7.19 35.44 35.46
N TRP A 269 8.03 35.85 34.52
CA TRP A 269 9.45 36.11 34.78
C TRP A 269 9.61 37.22 35.82
N ASP A 270 10.22 36.89 36.95
CA ASP A 270 10.43 37.79 38.09
C ASP A 270 11.88 37.71 38.54
N SER A 271 12.68 38.71 38.13
CA SER A 271 14.12 38.81 38.45
C SER A 271 14.44 38.80 39.94
N SER A 272 13.46 38.99 40.83
CA SER A 272 13.67 38.91 42.28
C SER A 272 13.71 37.47 42.83
N LYS A 273 13.30 36.49 42.03
CA LYS A 273 13.20 35.08 42.41
C LYS A 273 14.26 34.17 41.78
N ASN A 274 15.29 34.75 41.14
CA ASN A 274 16.33 34.03 40.41
C ASN A 274 15.75 32.99 39.42
N PRO A 275 14.94 33.40 38.44
CA PRO A 275 14.38 32.49 37.44
C PRO A 275 15.49 31.93 36.54
N HIS A 276 15.44 30.63 36.26
CA HIS A 276 16.45 29.98 35.42
C HIS A 276 15.99 29.90 33.96
N ILE A 277 16.94 30.03 33.02
CA ILE A 277 16.66 29.88 31.58
C ILE A 277 16.27 28.43 31.27
N ILE A 278 16.85 27.48 32.02
CA ILE A 278 16.58 26.05 31.86
C ILE A 278 15.10 25.71 32.06
N ASP A 279 14.41 26.39 32.98
CA ASP A 279 12.97 26.19 33.22
C ASP A 279 12.14 26.56 31.98
N VAL A 280 12.55 27.60 31.25
CA VAL A 280 11.91 28.01 29.98
C VAL A 280 12.13 26.93 28.91
N LEU A 281 13.33 26.36 28.85
CA LEU A 281 13.67 25.28 27.92
C LEU A 281 12.89 23.99 28.23
N HIS A 282 12.78 23.60 29.51
CA HIS A 282 11.96 22.45 29.94
C HIS A 282 10.48 22.64 29.63
N GLU A 283 9.94 23.84 29.87
CA GLU A 283 8.55 24.13 29.53
C GLU A 283 8.33 24.07 28.01
N LEU A 284 9.26 24.62 27.23
CA LEU A 284 9.23 24.57 25.78
C LEU A 284 9.29 23.11 25.29
N GLU A 285 10.23 22.32 25.79
CA GLU A 285 10.39 20.90 25.48
C GLU A 285 9.09 20.14 25.79
N THR A 286 8.51 20.35 26.97
CA THR A 286 7.25 19.71 27.38
C THR A 286 6.11 20.00 26.38
N LYS A 287 6.04 21.23 25.85
CA LYS A 287 5.02 21.58 24.83
C LYS A 287 5.33 20.97 23.47
N LEU A 288 6.60 20.95 23.08
CA LEU A 288 7.05 20.36 21.82
C LEU A 288 7.02 18.83 21.86
N PHE A 289 6.96 18.19 23.03
CA PHE A 289 6.92 16.74 23.18
C PHE A 289 5.74 16.09 22.44
N SER A 290 4.65 16.84 22.19
CA SER A 290 3.55 16.41 21.33
C SER A 290 4.00 15.98 19.92
N LEU A 291 5.09 16.58 19.40
CA LEU A 291 5.71 16.18 18.13
C LEU A 291 6.23 14.75 18.14
N LYS A 292 6.76 14.27 19.27
CA LYS A 292 7.24 12.90 19.38
C LYS A 292 6.11 11.90 19.16
N THR A 293 4.95 12.17 19.77
CA THR A 293 3.78 11.34 19.57
C THR A 293 3.27 11.42 18.13
N LEU A 294 3.32 12.60 17.51
CA LEU A 294 2.96 12.76 16.09
C LEU A 294 3.90 11.98 15.16
N GLU A 295 5.22 12.03 15.38
CA GLU A 295 6.19 11.24 14.62
C GLU A 295 5.97 9.74 14.76
N GLU A 296 5.60 9.27 15.96
CA GLU A 296 5.25 7.86 16.16
C GLU A 296 4.02 7.46 15.32
N GLN A 297 3.01 8.32 15.21
CA GLN A 297 1.85 8.08 14.34
C GLN A 297 2.24 8.13 12.86
N LEU A 298 3.04 9.11 12.45
CA LEU A 298 3.56 9.21 11.07
C LEU A 298 4.37 7.97 10.70
N ARG A 299 5.20 7.46 11.62
CA ARG A 299 5.96 6.23 11.40
C ARG A 299 5.05 5.03 11.16
N LYS A 300 3.97 4.87 11.94
CA LYS A 300 2.98 3.81 11.71
C LYS A 300 2.36 3.95 10.33
N ILE A 301 1.99 5.17 9.92
CA ILE A 301 1.43 5.42 8.58
C ILE A 301 2.44 5.04 7.49
N SER A 302 3.72 5.42 7.60
CA SER A 302 4.76 5.04 6.61
C SER A 302 4.99 3.53 6.49
N GLN A 303 4.66 2.74 7.51
CA GLN A 303 4.86 1.30 7.47
C GLN A 303 3.83 0.59 6.57
N GLU A 304 2.69 1.23 6.31
CA GLU A 304 1.60 0.63 5.52
C GLU A 304 1.23 1.43 4.27
N PHE A 305 1.45 2.73 4.29
CA PHE A 305 1.05 3.63 3.21
C PHE A 305 2.20 4.50 2.75
N GLN A 306 2.25 4.73 1.44
CA GLN A 306 3.09 5.78 0.88
C GLN A 306 2.50 7.14 1.24
N PHE A 307 3.32 8.05 1.76
CA PHE A 307 2.89 9.42 2.03
C PHE A 307 3.98 10.45 1.73
N GLU A 308 3.55 11.69 1.51
CA GLU A 308 4.40 12.86 1.33
C GLU A 308 4.12 13.88 2.44
N PRO A 309 5.13 14.33 3.20
CA PRO A 309 4.93 15.42 4.16
C PRO A 309 4.67 16.74 3.43
N ASP A 310 3.79 17.57 4.00
CA ASP A 310 3.57 18.93 3.50
C ASP A 310 4.74 19.83 3.95
N PRO A 311 5.49 20.49 3.04
CA PRO A 311 6.59 21.37 3.44
C PRO A 311 6.12 22.58 4.27
N SER A 312 4.83 22.93 4.20
CA SER A 312 4.25 24.06 4.92
C SER A 312 3.68 23.71 6.30
N SER A 313 3.60 22.43 6.66
CA SER A 313 3.06 22.00 7.95
C SER A 313 3.72 20.72 8.45
N LEU A 314 4.04 20.70 9.74
CA LEU A 314 4.64 19.53 10.39
C LEU A 314 3.65 18.40 10.65
N THR A 315 2.34 18.70 10.61
CA THR A 315 1.27 17.76 10.94
C THR A 315 0.50 17.30 9.70
N ARG A 316 0.69 17.96 8.56
CA ARG A 316 -0.02 17.63 7.32
C ARG A 316 0.78 16.67 6.46
N ILE A 317 0.08 15.66 5.98
CA ILE A 317 0.61 14.67 5.05
C ILE A 317 -0.38 14.44 3.91
N LYS A 318 0.15 14.02 2.77
CA LYS A 318 -0.61 13.47 1.66
C LYS A 318 -0.41 11.97 1.64
N VAL A 319 -1.47 11.20 1.79
CA VAL A 319 -1.40 9.73 1.76
C VAL A 319 -1.94 9.24 0.43
N HIS A 320 -1.21 8.33 -0.20
CA HIS A 320 -1.55 7.73 -1.49
C HIS A 320 -2.26 6.40 -1.26
N LEU A 321 -3.48 6.28 -1.79
CA LEU A 321 -4.31 5.09 -1.74
C LEU A 321 -4.32 4.43 -3.10
N LEU A 322 -3.77 3.23 -3.20
CA LEU A 322 -3.80 2.43 -4.42
C LEU A 322 -4.99 1.46 -4.39
N THR A 323 -5.74 1.39 -5.48
CA THR A 323 -6.89 0.48 -5.61
C THR A 323 -6.54 -0.78 -6.39
N TYR A 324 -7.46 -1.75 -6.35
CA TYR A 324 -7.39 -2.96 -7.18
C TYR A 324 -7.20 -2.69 -8.68
N GLY A 325 -7.74 -1.58 -9.19
CA GLY A 325 -7.59 -1.15 -10.58
C GLY A 325 -6.26 -0.45 -10.89
N PHE A 326 -5.36 -0.34 -9.89
CA PHE A 326 -4.15 0.48 -9.92
C PHE A 326 -4.41 1.99 -10.09
N ASP A 327 -5.64 2.44 -9.84
CA ASP A 327 -5.92 3.87 -9.70
C ASP A 327 -5.36 4.36 -8.37
N GLU A 328 -4.69 5.51 -8.40
CA GLU A 328 -4.10 6.17 -7.25
C GLU A 328 -4.96 7.37 -6.82
N TYR A 329 -5.36 7.39 -5.56
CA TYR A 329 -6.10 8.49 -4.94
C TYR A 329 -5.29 9.14 -3.83
N VAL A 330 -5.28 10.46 -3.79
CA VAL A 330 -4.56 11.22 -2.76
C VAL A 330 -5.54 11.75 -1.71
N ILE A 331 -5.25 11.48 -0.44
CA ILE A 331 -5.96 12.06 0.70
C ILE A 331 -5.03 12.99 1.48
N HIS A 332 -5.54 14.15 1.88
CA HIS A 332 -4.82 15.11 2.70
C HIS A 332 -5.24 14.93 4.16
N ILE A 333 -4.28 14.68 5.04
CA ILE A 333 -4.54 14.41 6.45
C ILE A 333 -3.76 15.42 7.28
N ASP A 334 -4.45 16.06 8.22
CA ASP A 334 -3.85 16.93 9.23
C ASP A 334 -3.97 16.27 10.61
N LEU A 335 -2.80 15.99 11.20
CA LEU A 335 -2.67 15.39 12.52
C LEU A 335 -2.61 16.42 13.66
N GLU A 336 -2.70 17.73 13.36
CA GLU A 336 -2.72 18.80 14.37
C GLU A 336 -3.73 18.56 15.51
N PRO A 337 -4.95 18.03 15.26
CA PRO A 337 -5.92 17.80 16.34
C PRO A 337 -5.55 16.67 17.31
N TYR A 338 -4.54 15.84 17.03
CA TYR A 338 -4.22 14.65 17.82
C TYR A 338 -3.96 15.03 19.29
N PRO A 339 -4.55 14.33 20.28
CA PRO A 339 -5.15 13.00 20.23
C PRO A 339 -6.64 12.94 19.82
N ASN A 340 -7.22 14.02 19.28
CA ASN A 340 -8.56 14.00 18.68
C ASN A 340 -8.51 13.47 17.23
N PRO A 341 -9.67 13.17 16.60
CA PRO A 341 -9.69 12.67 15.23
C PRO A 341 -8.96 13.59 14.26
N PRO A 342 -8.20 13.06 13.29
CA PRO A 342 -7.50 13.86 12.31
C PRO A 342 -8.48 14.62 11.41
N SER A 343 -8.06 15.78 10.91
CA SER A 343 -8.80 16.47 9.85
C SER A 343 -8.41 15.87 8.52
N ILE A 344 -9.39 15.41 7.74
CA ILE A 344 -9.13 14.76 6.45
C ILE A 344 -9.86 15.54 5.36
N ASP A 345 -9.10 15.95 4.35
CA ASP A 345 -9.62 16.50 3.11
C ASP A 345 -9.41 15.51 1.96
N ILE A 346 -10.48 15.31 1.20
CA ILE A 346 -10.55 14.36 0.10
C ILE A 346 -11.03 15.07 -1.15
N SER A 347 -10.49 14.66 -2.31
CA SER A 347 -10.86 15.22 -3.61
C SER A 347 -12.36 15.00 -3.92
N ALA A 348 -12.91 15.79 -4.82
CA ALA A 348 -14.31 15.63 -5.24
C ALA A 348 -14.57 14.25 -5.87
N GLU A 349 -13.61 13.74 -6.62
CA GLU A 349 -13.63 12.41 -7.20
C GLU A 349 -13.73 11.32 -6.13
N LEU A 350 -12.89 11.40 -5.08
CA LEU A 350 -12.94 10.42 -4.00
C LEU A 350 -14.25 10.49 -3.21
N ARG A 351 -14.84 11.69 -3.07
CA ARG A 351 -16.18 11.84 -2.46
C ARG A 351 -17.27 11.13 -3.26
N GLU A 352 -17.22 11.22 -4.60
CA GLU A 352 -18.16 10.52 -5.50
C GLU A 352 -18.00 9.00 -5.41
N ILE A 353 -16.78 8.51 -5.22
CA ILE A 353 -16.51 7.08 -5.03
C ILE A 353 -17.03 6.61 -3.66
N LEU A 354 -16.71 7.33 -2.59
CA LEU A 354 -17.06 6.94 -1.22
C LEU A 354 -18.57 7.03 -0.95
N LYS A 355 -19.28 7.97 -1.59
CA LYS A 355 -20.72 8.25 -1.40
C LYS A 355 -21.14 8.45 0.06
N ARG A 356 -20.18 8.79 0.93
CA ARG A 356 -20.38 8.99 2.36
C ARG A 356 -19.47 10.13 2.86
N PRO A 357 -19.95 11.01 3.74
CA PRO A 357 -19.11 11.98 4.41
C PRO A 357 -18.04 11.31 5.28
N VAL A 358 -16.83 11.87 5.29
CA VAL A 358 -15.72 11.40 6.14
C VAL A 358 -16.10 11.37 7.63
N LYS A 359 -16.93 12.30 8.09
CA LYS A 359 -17.41 12.35 9.50
C LYS A 359 -18.25 11.13 9.90
N ASP A 360 -18.76 10.38 8.93
CA ASP A 360 -19.58 9.20 9.15
C ASP A 360 -18.76 7.90 9.08
N LEU A 361 -17.43 7.98 9.02
CA LEU A 361 -16.54 6.83 9.15
C LEU A 361 -16.61 6.25 10.56
N THR A 362 -16.58 4.92 10.65
CA THR A 362 -16.72 4.17 11.89
C THR A 362 -15.57 4.47 12.85
N SER A 363 -14.35 4.56 12.31
CA SER A 363 -13.11 4.92 13.01
C SER A 363 -13.16 6.34 13.60
N ILE A 364 -13.83 7.29 12.93
CA ILE A 364 -14.01 8.66 13.44
C ILE A 364 -15.14 8.73 14.47
N GLN A 365 -16.27 8.07 14.22
CA GLN A 365 -17.42 8.09 15.14
C GLN A 365 -17.11 7.43 16.49
N ASN A 366 -16.28 6.39 16.47
CA ASN A 366 -15.89 5.64 17.67
C ASN A 366 -14.52 6.07 18.21
N TRP A 367 -14.05 7.27 17.86
CA TRP A 367 -12.72 7.73 18.26
C TRP A 367 -12.60 7.91 19.77
N VAL A 368 -11.59 7.26 20.36
CA VAL A 368 -11.23 7.38 21.78
C VAL A 368 -9.87 8.07 21.88
N PRO A 369 -9.76 9.27 22.49
CA PRO A 369 -8.51 10.00 22.55
C PRO A 369 -7.38 9.17 23.20
N LYS A 370 -6.22 9.13 22.54
CA LYS A 370 -5.01 8.37 22.92
C LYS A 370 -5.09 6.84 22.74
N GLU A 371 -6.27 6.28 22.48
CA GLU A 371 -6.43 4.85 22.16
C GLU A 371 -6.61 4.61 20.66
N SER A 372 -7.36 5.50 19.99
CA SER A 372 -7.55 5.44 18.54
C SER A 372 -6.36 6.01 17.79
N GLU A 373 -6.06 5.42 16.64
CA GLU A 373 -4.91 5.78 15.82
C GLU A 373 -5.36 6.35 14.46
N PRO A 374 -4.69 7.40 13.93
CA PRO A 374 -5.01 7.95 12.62
C PRO A 374 -4.93 6.90 11.48
N ILE A 375 -4.05 5.91 11.62
CA ILE A 375 -3.88 4.84 10.63
C ILE A 375 -5.16 4.01 10.45
N ASP A 376 -5.98 3.84 11.48
CA ASP A 376 -7.24 3.09 11.37
C ASP A 376 -8.27 3.82 10.50
N VAL A 377 -8.26 5.15 10.53
CA VAL A 377 -9.09 5.97 9.65
C VAL A 377 -8.62 5.85 8.20
N ILE A 378 -7.30 5.82 7.98
CA ILE A 378 -6.70 5.64 6.66
C ILE A 378 -7.03 4.24 6.11
N ARG A 379 -6.93 3.19 6.93
CA ARG A 379 -7.31 1.82 6.56
C ARG A 379 -8.79 1.72 6.19
N GLU A 380 -9.69 2.32 6.97
CA GLU A 380 -11.13 2.32 6.64
C GLU A 380 -11.39 3.05 5.30
N LEU A 381 -10.73 4.18 5.07
CA LEU A 381 -10.80 4.90 3.79
C LEU A 381 -10.26 4.05 2.65
N ALA A 382 -9.05 3.50 2.78
CA ALA A 382 -8.42 2.65 1.77
C ALA A 382 -9.33 1.48 1.38
N TRP A 383 -9.90 0.80 2.39
CA TRP A 383 -10.83 -0.30 2.17
C TRP A 383 -12.13 0.15 1.47
N LEU A 384 -12.72 1.29 1.85
CA LEU A 384 -13.91 1.82 1.19
C LEU A 384 -13.64 2.21 -0.27
N VAL A 385 -12.49 2.83 -0.53
CA VAL A 385 -12.07 3.22 -1.88
C VAL A 385 -11.85 1.98 -2.73
N ASP A 386 -11.15 0.97 -2.22
CA ASP A 386 -10.91 -0.29 -2.92
C ASP A 386 -12.22 -1.04 -3.20
N LYS A 387 -13.08 -1.18 -2.20
CA LYS A 387 -14.42 -1.79 -2.33
C LYS A 387 -15.23 -1.11 -3.43
N ASN A 388 -15.37 0.21 -3.37
CA ASN A 388 -16.23 0.93 -4.30
C ASN A 388 -15.63 0.99 -5.69
N SER A 389 -14.30 1.06 -5.82
CA SER A 389 -13.60 1.00 -7.11
C SER A 389 -13.83 -0.35 -7.77
N ARG A 390 -13.72 -1.44 -7.01
CA ARG A 390 -14.04 -2.78 -7.50
C ARG A 390 -15.50 -2.91 -7.94
N ILE A 391 -16.45 -2.46 -7.12
CA ILE A 391 -17.88 -2.51 -7.48
C ILE A 391 -18.11 -1.74 -8.78
N ASN A 392 -17.55 -0.53 -8.92
CA ASN A 392 -17.68 0.25 -10.14
C ASN A 392 -17.09 -0.48 -11.36
N PHE A 393 -15.89 -1.04 -11.24
CA PHE A 393 -15.25 -1.84 -12.29
C PHE A 393 -16.12 -3.03 -12.71
N GLU A 394 -16.62 -3.82 -11.75
CA GLU A 394 -17.48 -4.96 -12.05
C GLU A 394 -18.81 -4.55 -12.69
N LEU A 395 -19.39 -3.43 -12.24
CA LEU A 395 -20.61 -2.87 -12.86
C LEU A 395 -20.36 -2.39 -14.29
N GLU A 396 -19.20 -1.82 -14.59
CA GLU A 396 -18.82 -1.44 -15.95
C GLU A 396 -18.71 -2.66 -16.86
N LEU A 397 -17.99 -3.70 -16.41
CA LEU A 397 -17.91 -4.97 -17.14
C LEU A 397 -19.29 -5.59 -17.39
N LEU A 398 -20.17 -5.57 -16.39
CA LEU A 398 -21.51 -6.12 -16.55
C LEU A 398 -22.39 -5.27 -17.49
N LYS A 399 -22.25 -3.93 -17.47
CA LYS A 399 -22.97 -3.02 -18.40
C LYS A 399 -22.62 -3.25 -19.86
N GLU A 400 -21.41 -3.72 -20.15
CA GLU A 400 -21.01 -4.10 -21.52
C GLU A 400 -21.80 -5.31 -22.04
N HIS A 401 -22.19 -6.22 -21.13
CA HIS A 401 -22.83 -7.49 -21.46
C HIS A 401 -24.35 -7.48 -21.29
N TYR A 402 -24.87 -6.65 -20.37
CA TYR A 402 -26.28 -6.62 -19.99
C TYR A 402 -26.89 -5.22 -20.16
N GLN A 403 -27.96 -5.12 -20.96
CA GLN A 403 -28.62 -3.84 -21.25
C GLN A 403 -29.40 -3.27 -20.06
N ASN A 404 -29.95 -4.15 -19.22
CA ASN A 404 -30.81 -3.78 -18.10
C ASN A 404 -30.12 -4.12 -16.79
N ILE A 405 -29.17 -3.28 -16.41
CA ILE A 405 -28.45 -3.37 -15.14
C ILE A 405 -28.60 -2.06 -14.38
N SER A 406 -28.94 -2.14 -13.10
CA SER A 406 -29.04 -0.97 -12.23
C SER A 406 -28.46 -1.29 -10.85
N TYR A 407 -27.64 -0.37 -10.34
CA TYR A 407 -27.04 -0.47 -9.02
C TYR A 407 -27.60 0.63 -8.12
N ASP A 408 -28.15 0.23 -6.97
CA ASP A 408 -28.58 1.15 -5.92
C ASP A 408 -27.52 1.17 -4.79
N PRO A 409 -26.70 2.24 -4.69
CA PRO A 409 -25.66 2.34 -3.67
C PRO A 409 -26.21 2.55 -2.26
N SER A 410 -27.49 2.91 -2.10
CA SER A 410 -28.07 3.11 -0.77
C SER A 410 -28.42 1.80 -0.07
N THR A 411 -28.71 0.78 -0.86
CA THR A 411 -29.07 -0.57 -0.42
C THR A 411 -28.03 -1.62 -0.79
N ASP A 412 -26.89 -1.19 -1.36
CA ASP A 412 -25.85 -2.04 -1.94
C ASP A 412 -26.45 -3.17 -2.81
N THR A 413 -27.49 -2.84 -3.58
CA THR A 413 -28.28 -3.82 -4.34
C THR A 413 -28.09 -3.63 -5.83
N LEU A 414 -27.70 -4.70 -6.51
CA LEU A 414 -27.61 -4.79 -7.96
C LEU A 414 -28.83 -5.53 -8.52
N ARG A 415 -29.47 -4.95 -9.54
CA ARG A 415 -30.55 -5.58 -10.31
C ARG A 415 -30.10 -5.81 -11.74
N VAL A 416 -30.29 -7.03 -12.24
CA VAL A 416 -29.92 -7.42 -13.60
C VAL A 416 -31.05 -8.21 -14.23
N ASP A 417 -31.45 -7.81 -15.44
CA ASP A 417 -32.38 -8.60 -16.26
C ASP A 417 -31.59 -9.39 -17.31
N MET A 418 -31.79 -10.71 -17.31
CA MET A 418 -31.19 -11.61 -18.28
C MET A 418 -32.28 -12.25 -19.13
N LYS A 419 -32.19 -12.08 -20.46
CA LYS A 419 -33.10 -12.73 -21.39
C LYS A 419 -32.60 -14.14 -21.72
N GLY A 420 -33.44 -15.15 -21.52
CA GLY A 420 -33.20 -16.55 -21.88
C GLY A 420 -34.36 -17.12 -22.70
N LYS A 421 -34.08 -18.08 -23.59
CA LYS A 421 -35.12 -18.70 -24.44
C LYS A 421 -35.50 -20.10 -23.95
N MET A 422 -36.55 -20.26 -23.16
CA MET A 422 -36.96 -21.59 -22.69
C MET A 422 -38.11 -22.17 -23.51
N LYS A 423 -37.92 -23.37 -24.09
CA LYS A 423 -38.94 -24.27 -24.68
C LYS A 423 -39.79 -23.75 -25.84
N THR A 424 -39.95 -22.43 -26.02
CA THR A 424 -40.58 -21.68 -27.12
C THR A 424 -40.87 -20.22 -26.72
N GLU A 425 -40.66 -19.85 -25.46
CA GLU A 425 -40.97 -18.52 -24.91
C GLU A 425 -39.69 -17.78 -24.52
N ASP A 426 -39.63 -16.50 -24.87
CA ASP A 426 -38.60 -15.57 -24.39
C ASP A 426 -38.92 -15.25 -22.93
N LEU A 427 -38.19 -15.88 -21.99
CA LEU A 427 -38.28 -15.59 -20.57
C LEU A 427 -37.25 -14.53 -20.20
N THR A 428 -37.65 -13.57 -19.38
CA THR A 428 -36.71 -12.63 -18.75
C THR A 428 -36.55 -13.06 -17.30
N PHE A 429 -35.31 -13.26 -16.88
CA PHE A 429 -34.93 -13.56 -15.50
C PHE A 429 -34.47 -12.27 -14.84
N GLU A 430 -35.19 -11.82 -13.81
CA GLU A 430 -34.80 -10.66 -13.02
C GLU A 430 -34.04 -11.14 -11.77
N PHE A 431 -32.80 -10.71 -11.62
CA PHE A 431 -31.95 -11.01 -10.49
C PHE A 431 -31.82 -9.80 -9.58
N LYS A 432 -31.93 -10.02 -8.26
CA LYS A 432 -31.55 -9.08 -7.22
C LYS A 432 -30.37 -9.66 -6.46
N ILE A 433 -29.26 -8.93 -6.49
CA ILE A 433 -28.02 -9.27 -5.79
C ILE A 433 -27.80 -8.23 -4.69
N GLU A 434 -27.82 -8.67 -3.44
CA GLU A 434 -27.50 -7.83 -2.28
C GLU A 434 -26.02 -8.01 -1.95
N LEU A 435 -25.22 -6.95 -2.10
CA LEU A 435 -23.81 -6.96 -1.75
C LEU A 435 -23.68 -6.71 -0.24
N PRO A 436 -23.02 -7.61 0.52
CA PRO A 436 -22.82 -7.41 1.94
C PRO A 436 -21.92 -6.20 2.21
N ARG A 437 -21.99 -5.67 3.45
CA ARG A 437 -21.20 -4.50 3.84
C ARG A 437 -19.71 -4.72 3.63
N ASP A 438 -19.21 -5.91 3.87
CA ASP A 438 -17.82 -6.33 3.74
C ASP A 438 -17.48 -6.98 2.38
N TYR A 439 -18.37 -6.89 1.38
CA TYR A 439 -18.06 -7.29 0.00
C TYR A 439 -16.74 -6.64 -0.47
N PRO A 440 -15.82 -7.37 -1.13
CA PRO A 440 -15.95 -8.73 -1.69
C PRO A 440 -15.59 -9.88 -0.73
N MET A 441 -15.27 -9.58 0.54
CA MET A 441 -14.86 -10.59 1.52
C MET A 441 -15.99 -11.57 1.85
N SER A 442 -17.22 -11.06 1.92
CA SER A 442 -18.42 -11.87 2.08
C SER A 442 -19.16 -12.10 0.77
N ILE A 443 -19.83 -13.24 0.74
CA ILE A 443 -20.59 -13.74 -0.40
C ILE A 443 -21.80 -12.84 -0.67
N PRO A 444 -22.04 -12.40 -1.91
CA PRO A 444 -23.24 -11.65 -2.28
C PRO A 444 -24.48 -12.56 -2.25
N LYS A 445 -25.61 -12.02 -1.77
CA LYS A 445 -26.86 -12.79 -1.72
C LYS A 445 -27.66 -12.59 -3.01
N VAL A 446 -27.85 -13.67 -3.76
CA VAL A 446 -28.60 -13.66 -5.02
C VAL A 446 -30.01 -14.18 -4.82
N SER A 447 -30.98 -13.48 -5.40
CA SER A 447 -32.38 -13.87 -5.43
C SER A 447 -32.98 -13.62 -6.82
N VAL A 448 -33.85 -14.52 -7.27
CA VAL A 448 -34.62 -14.36 -8.51
C VAL A 448 -35.93 -13.66 -8.13
N ILE A 449 -36.21 -12.50 -8.72
CA ILE A 449 -37.37 -11.68 -8.40
C ILE A 449 -38.62 -12.18 -9.13
N ASN A 450 -38.47 -12.64 -10.37
CA ASN A 450 -39.62 -13.04 -11.19
C ASN A 450 -40.32 -14.28 -10.62
N GLU A 451 -41.62 -14.13 -10.34
CA GLU A 451 -42.49 -15.25 -10.03
C GLU A 451 -42.66 -16.10 -11.29
N PHE A 452 -42.13 -17.32 -11.26
CA PHE A 452 -42.50 -18.32 -12.24
C PHE A 452 -43.91 -18.81 -11.91
N ASP A 453 -44.91 -18.26 -12.58
CA ASP A 453 -46.35 -18.56 -12.36
C ASP A 453 -46.76 -20.01 -12.73
N LEU A 454 -45.84 -20.88 -13.15
CA LEU A 454 -46.14 -22.25 -13.57
C LEU A 454 -45.26 -23.26 -12.81
N GLU A 455 -45.89 -24.29 -12.23
CA GLU A 455 -45.24 -25.48 -11.65
C GLU A 455 -44.17 -26.10 -12.58
N THR A 456 -44.26 -25.86 -13.90
CA THR A 456 -43.28 -26.35 -14.89
C THR A 456 -41.90 -25.71 -14.82
N HIS A 457 -41.72 -24.60 -14.10
CA HIS A 457 -40.45 -23.89 -13.97
C HIS A 457 -39.80 -24.01 -12.59
N GLU A 458 -40.48 -24.65 -11.62
CA GLU A 458 -39.97 -24.83 -10.26
C GLU A 458 -38.65 -25.61 -10.24
N LYS A 459 -38.57 -26.70 -11.02
CA LYS A 459 -37.33 -27.48 -11.17
C LYS A 459 -36.17 -26.63 -11.71
N SER A 460 -36.43 -25.75 -12.67
CA SER A 460 -35.38 -24.88 -13.24
C SER A 460 -34.91 -23.83 -12.24
N ARG A 461 -35.81 -23.34 -11.37
CA ARG A 461 -35.47 -22.47 -10.25
C ARG A 461 -34.59 -23.20 -9.23
N GLU A 462 -34.95 -24.43 -8.86
CA GLU A 462 -34.15 -25.28 -7.95
C GLU A 462 -32.76 -25.60 -8.52
N ASP A 463 -32.68 -26.03 -9.79
CA ASP A 463 -31.41 -26.33 -10.47
C ASP A 463 -30.49 -25.08 -10.53
N LEU A 464 -31.09 -23.90 -10.72
CA LEU A 464 -30.37 -22.63 -10.77
C LEU A 464 -29.92 -22.18 -9.37
N HIS A 465 -30.74 -22.38 -8.33
CA HIS A 465 -30.32 -22.14 -6.94
C HIS A 465 -29.21 -23.08 -6.50
N ALA A 466 -29.30 -24.38 -6.79
CA ALA A 466 -28.24 -25.35 -6.48
C ALA A 466 -26.92 -24.97 -7.16
N SER A 467 -26.98 -24.49 -8.41
CA SER A 467 -25.79 -24.00 -9.11
C SER A 467 -25.16 -22.77 -8.47
N PHE A 468 -25.93 -21.97 -7.73
CA PHE A 468 -25.39 -20.83 -6.98
C PHE A 468 -24.69 -21.29 -5.71
N GLU A 469 -25.25 -22.29 -5.02
CA GLU A 469 -24.62 -22.87 -3.84
C GLU A 469 -23.22 -23.43 -4.19
N ASP A 470 -23.10 -24.20 -5.27
CA ASP A 470 -21.81 -24.73 -5.74
C ASP A 470 -20.77 -23.62 -5.99
N PHE A 471 -21.19 -22.50 -6.58
CA PHE A 471 -20.30 -21.37 -6.85
C PHE A 471 -19.92 -20.61 -5.58
N PHE A 472 -20.86 -20.45 -4.66
CA PHE A 472 -20.64 -19.74 -3.42
C PHE A 472 -19.79 -20.52 -2.42
N ASP A 473 -19.79 -21.86 -2.51
CA ASP A 473 -18.87 -22.71 -1.76
C ASP A 473 -17.40 -22.48 -2.15
N GLU A 474 -17.15 -22.02 -3.38
CA GLU A 474 -15.81 -21.66 -3.88
C GLU A 474 -15.54 -20.15 -3.83
N TRP A 475 -16.43 -19.34 -3.23
CA TRP A 475 -16.28 -17.89 -3.20
C TRP A 475 -15.04 -17.47 -2.43
N THR A 476 -14.23 -16.66 -3.07
CA THR A 476 -13.07 -15.99 -2.48
C THR A 476 -13.15 -14.49 -2.68
N PRO A 477 -12.42 -13.69 -1.90
CA PRO A 477 -12.29 -12.25 -2.16
C PRO A 477 -11.79 -11.90 -3.56
N TYR A 478 -11.26 -12.85 -4.34
CA TYR A 478 -10.81 -12.61 -5.72
C TYR A 478 -11.86 -12.97 -6.78
N SER A 479 -13.07 -13.38 -6.37
CA SER A 479 -14.16 -13.79 -7.27
C SER A 479 -14.94 -12.58 -7.76
N TYR A 480 -15.27 -12.53 -9.06
CA TYR A 480 -16.01 -11.40 -9.63
C TYR A 480 -17.49 -11.73 -9.86
N LEU A 481 -18.35 -10.71 -9.79
CA LEU A 481 -19.76 -10.83 -10.18
C LEU A 481 -19.89 -11.26 -11.65
N VAL A 482 -18.96 -10.88 -12.52
CA VAL A 482 -18.99 -11.32 -13.92
C VAL A 482 -18.88 -12.84 -14.06
N ASP A 483 -18.11 -13.51 -13.18
CA ASP A 483 -17.99 -14.97 -13.18
C ASP A 483 -19.30 -15.63 -12.72
N LEU A 484 -19.91 -15.07 -11.68
CA LEU A 484 -21.24 -15.46 -11.22
C LEU A 484 -22.27 -15.33 -12.36
N PHE A 485 -22.28 -14.21 -13.08
CA PHE A 485 -23.20 -13.97 -14.19
C PHE A 485 -22.91 -14.85 -15.40
N ASN A 486 -21.65 -15.16 -15.68
CA ASN A 486 -21.28 -16.14 -16.70
C ASN A 486 -21.79 -17.54 -16.34
N LEU A 487 -21.72 -17.93 -15.07
CA LEU A 487 -22.28 -19.18 -14.58
C LEU A 487 -23.82 -19.18 -14.67
N ILE A 488 -24.48 -18.12 -14.21
CA ILE A 488 -25.94 -17.94 -14.34
C ILE A 488 -26.35 -18.09 -15.80
N SER A 489 -25.68 -17.36 -16.69
CA SER A 489 -25.93 -17.37 -18.13
C SER A 489 -25.78 -18.78 -18.68
N LYS A 490 -24.65 -19.45 -18.39
CA LYS A 490 -24.40 -20.84 -18.80
C LYS A 490 -25.50 -21.78 -18.31
N LYS A 491 -25.98 -21.63 -17.08
CA LYS A 491 -27.05 -22.48 -16.51
C LYS A 491 -28.41 -22.21 -17.13
N ILE A 492 -28.79 -20.94 -17.31
CA ILE A 492 -29.99 -20.57 -18.07
C ILE A 492 -29.91 -21.18 -19.47
N PHE A 493 -28.74 -21.08 -20.13
CA PHE A 493 -28.52 -21.67 -21.44
C PHE A 493 -28.58 -23.19 -21.42
N GLU A 494 -27.96 -23.88 -20.47
CA GLU A 494 -28.03 -25.35 -20.34
C GLU A 494 -29.49 -25.81 -20.20
N VAL A 495 -30.26 -25.19 -19.30
CA VAL A 495 -31.68 -25.50 -19.09
C VAL A 495 -32.51 -25.14 -20.34
N SER A 496 -32.14 -24.08 -21.06
CA SER A 496 -32.77 -23.68 -22.33
C SER A 496 -32.47 -24.63 -23.50
N VAL A 497 -31.25 -25.17 -23.56
CA VAL A 497 -30.78 -26.05 -24.63
C VAL A 497 -31.31 -27.47 -24.43
N VAL A 498 -31.49 -27.90 -23.17
CA VAL A 498 -32.23 -29.13 -22.83
C VAL A 498 -33.67 -29.09 -23.34
N ALA A 499 -34.17 -27.90 -23.69
CA ALA A 499 -35.50 -27.69 -24.24
C ALA A 499 -35.56 -27.52 -25.78
N CYS A 500 -34.46 -27.32 -26.51
CA CYS A 500 -34.53 -27.05 -27.95
C CYS A 500 -33.36 -27.58 -28.80
N VAL A 501 -33.05 -28.86 -28.64
CA VAL A 501 -32.75 -29.76 -29.79
C VAL A 501 -33.72 -30.96 -29.79
N ILE A 502 -34.45 -31.13 -28.67
CA ILE A 502 -35.19 -32.34 -28.35
C ILE A 502 -36.44 -32.05 -27.52
N CYS A 503 -37.32 -31.14 -27.94
CA CYS A 503 -38.73 -31.44 -27.67
C CYS A 503 -39.04 -32.71 -28.50
N HIS A 504 -38.83 -33.87 -27.86
CA HIS A 504 -38.93 -35.26 -28.36
C HIS A 504 -40.30 -35.62 -29.01
N GLN A 505 -41.14 -34.63 -29.31
CA GLN A 505 -42.47 -34.73 -29.89
C GLN A 505 -42.70 -33.83 -31.11
N ILE A 506 -41.70 -33.06 -31.58
CA ILE A 506 -41.86 -32.27 -32.81
C ILE A 506 -41.59 -33.14 -34.03
N ASP A 507 -42.60 -33.22 -34.88
CA ASP A 507 -42.49 -33.76 -36.23
C ASP A 507 -41.72 -32.77 -37.09
N CYS A 508 -40.72 -33.26 -37.82
CA CYS A 508 -39.97 -32.44 -38.77
C CYS A 508 -40.94 -31.74 -39.73
N PRO A 509 -40.94 -30.41 -39.89
CA PRO A 509 -41.91 -29.71 -40.74
C PRO A 509 -41.82 -30.12 -42.22
N THR A 510 -40.67 -30.68 -42.63
CA THR A 510 -40.42 -31.13 -44.00
C THR A 510 -40.86 -32.58 -44.25
N CYS A 511 -40.69 -33.48 -43.28
CA CYS A 511 -40.97 -34.91 -43.47
C CYS A 511 -41.96 -35.53 -42.47
N SER A 512 -42.46 -34.75 -41.53
CA SER A 512 -43.39 -35.13 -40.46
C SER A 512 -42.93 -36.29 -39.56
N LEU A 513 -41.65 -36.68 -39.62
CA LEU A 513 -41.06 -37.71 -38.75
C LEU A 513 -40.57 -37.09 -37.45
N LYS A 514 -40.65 -37.85 -36.35
CA LYS A 514 -40.19 -37.43 -35.03
C LYS A 514 -38.68 -37.25 -35.03
N ILE A 515 -38.22 -36.08 -34.57
CA ILE A 515 -36.79 -35.72 -34.48
C ILE A 515 -35.98 -36.62 -33.52
N ALA A 516 -36.64 -37.41 -32.68
CA ALA A 516 -36.01 -38.28 -31.69
C ALA A 516 -36.39 -39.78 -31.82
N GLY A 517 -36.86 -40.22 -32.99
CA GLY A 517 -37.22 -41.63 -33.22
C GLY A 517 -35.98 -42.54 -33.21
N SER A 518 -35.98 -43.55 -32.34
CA SER A 518 -34.92 -44.56 -32.27
C SER A 518 -34.98 -45.51 -33.47
N ASP A 519 -33.95 -45.42 -34.30
CA ASP A 519 -33.26 -46.53 -34.97
C ASP A 519 -33.72 -47.09 -36.32
N GLU A 520 -34.81 -46.63 -36.95
CA GLU A 520 -35.14 -47.13 -38.31
C GLU A 520 -35.52 -46.07 -39.37
N ASP A 521 -35.61 -44.78 -39.01
CA ASP A 521 -36.05 -43.74 -39.94
C ASP A 521 -34.89 -42.94 -40.58
N ALA A 522 -34.89 -42.93 -41.93
CA ALA A 522 -33.82 -42.54 -42.85
C ALA A 522 -33.39 -41.05 -42.87
N CYS A 523 -33.59 -40.29 -41.80
CA CYS A 523 -33.41 -38.82 -41.80
C CYS A 523 -32.47 -38.30 -40.70
N HIS A 524 -31.47 -39.07 -40.25
CA HIS A 524 -30.53 -38.63 -39.20
C HIS A 524 -29.10 -38.42 -39.75
N ILE A 525 -28.36 -37.49 -39.13
CA ILE A 525 -26.96 -37.19 -39.42
C ILE A 525 -26.21 -36.89 -38.11
N ALA A 526 -25.02 -37.44 -37.93
CA ALA A 526 -24.21 -37.20 -36.74
C ALA A 526 -23.12 -36.16 -37.03
N CYS A 527 -22.90 -35.22 -36.10
CA CYS A 527 -21.80 -34.27 -36.22
C CYS A 527 -20.46 -35.00 -36.14
N PRO A 528 -19.55 -34.85 -37.12
CA PRO A 528 -18.28 -35.60 -37.16
C PRO A 528 -17.25 -35.15 -36.11
N SER A 529 -17.52 -34.05 -35.40
CA SER A 529 -16.62 -33.52 -34.37
C SER A 529 -17.04 -33.86 -32.94
N CYS A 530 -18.31 -34.15 -32.69
CA CYS A 530 -18.83 -34.40 -31.35
C CYS A 530 -19.82 -35.57 -31.27
N ASP A 531 -20.02 -36.29 -32.38
CA ASP A 531 -20.90 -37.45 -32.55
C ASP A 531 -22.37 -37.25 -32.17
N ARG A 532 -22.78 -35.99 -31.95
CA ARG A 532 -24.16 -35.67 -31.62
C ARG A 532 -25.05 -35.86 -32.84
N VAL A 533 -26.11 -36.63 -32.70
CA VAL A 533 -27.07 -36.96 -33.76
C VAL A 533 -28.10 -35.84 -33.91
N TYR A 534 -28.38 -35.47 -35.15
CA TYR A 534 -29.35 -34.48 -35.58
C TYR A 534 -30.31 -35.11 -36.59
N HIS A 535 -31.52 -34.56 -36.71
CA HIS A 535 -32.29 -34.76 -37.93
C HIS A 535 -31.63 -34.00 -39.09
N LYS A 536 -31.53 -34.63 -40.26
CA LYS A 536 -30.81 -34.12 -41.43
C LYS A 536 -31.29 -32.72 -41.84
N HIS A 537 -32.60 -32.50 -41.93
CA HIS A 537 -33.13 -31.17 -42.29
C HIS A 537 -32.81 -30.08 -41.26
N CYS A 538 -32.78 -30.44 -39.96
CA CYS A 538 -32.43 -29.51 -38.88
C CYS A 538 -30.93 -29.20 -38.89
N TRP A 539 -30.10 -30.21 -39.15
CA TRP A 539 -28.68 -30.05 -39.38
C TRP A 539 -28.43 -29.12 -40.56
N ASP A 540 -29.04 -29.38 -41.71
CA ASP A 540 -28.85 -28.60 -42.93
C ASP A 540 -29.23 -27.12 -42.70
N GLN A 541 -30.37 -26.86 -42.04
CA GLN A 541 -30.77 -25.49 -41.72
C GLN A 541 -29.81 -24.81 -40.73
N THR A 542 -29.30 -25.56 -39.74
CA THR A 542 -28.32 -25.05 -38.77
C THR A 542 -27.02 -24.68 -39.47
N ILE A 543 -26.48 -25.57 -40.33
CA ILE A 543 -25.25 -25.31 -41.08
C ILE A 543 -25.44 -24.19 -42.09
N LYS A 544 -26.59 -24.10 -42.77
CA LYS A 544 -26.89 -23.00 -43.69
C LYS A 544 -26.99 -21.64 -42.99
N SER A 545 -27.46 -21.61 -41.74
CA SER A 545 -27.65 -20.37 -40.98
C SER A 545 -26.38 -19.93 -40.24
N PHE A 546 -25.65 -20.88 -39.64
CA PHE A 546 -24.53 -20.58 -38.74
C PHE A 546 -23.17 -21.04 -39.27
N GLY A 547 -23.12 -21.86 -40.32
CA GLY A 547 -21.89 -22.42 -40.89
C GLY A 547 -21.15 -23.42 -39.99
N LYS A 548 -21.69 -23.73 -38.81
CA LYS A 548 -21.04 -24.49 -37.73
C LYS A 548 -22.06 -25.37 -37.01
N CYS A 549 -21.58 -26.45 -36.39
CA CYS A 549 -22.39 -27.29 -35.52
C CYS A 549 -22.92 -26.47 -34.33
N GLY A 550 -24.24 -26.49 -34.10
CA GLY A 550 -24.87 -25.71 -33.02
C GLY A 550 -24.51 -26.17 -31.60
N PHE A 551 -23.82 -27.31 -31.43
CA PHE A 551 -23.38 -27.79 -30.12
C PHE A 551 -21.89 -27.59 -29.87
N CYS A 552 -21.02 -28.13 -30.74
CA CYS A 552 -19.56 -28.02 -30.54
C CYS A 552 -18.93 -26.81 -31.25
N LEU A 553 -19.72 -26.02 -31.98
CA LEU A 553 -19.31 -24.80 -32.69
C LEU A 553 -18.19 -24.99 -33.72
N LYS A 554 -17.89 -26.24 -34.12
CA LYS A 554 -16.92 -26.55 -35.18
C LYS A 554 -17.59 -26.55 -36.57
N VAL A 555 -16.84 -26.14 -37.59
CA VAL A 555 -17.27 -26.16 -38.99
C VAL A 555 -17.27 -27.62 -39.46
N PRO A 556 -18.38 -28.12 -40.04
CA PRO A 556 -18.41 -29.49 -40.55
C PRO A 556 -17.60 -29.63 -41.85
N PRO A 557 -17.20 -30.85 -42.23
CA PRO A 557 -16.52 -31.12 -43.50
C PRO A 557 -17.33 -30.61 -44.69
N PRO A 558 -16.67 -30.23 -45.82
CA PRO A 558 -17.36 -29.69 -46.99
C PRO A 558 -18.48 -30.57 -47.54
N GLU A 559 -18.37 -31.89 -47.35
CA GLU A 559 -19.33 -32.91 -47.81
C GLU A 559 -20.65 -32.91 -47.02
N MET A 560 -20.68 -32.26 -45.85
CA MET A 560 -21.82 -32.19 -44.93
C MET A 560 -22.44 -30.77 -44.86
N ILE A 561 -22.00 -29.88 -45.74
CA ILE A 561 -22.57 -28.54 -45.92
C ILE A 561 -23.62 -28.64 -47.05
N PRO A 562 -24.90 -28.33 -46.78
CA PRO A 562 -26.02 -28.55 -47.71
C PRO A 562 -26.10 -27.57 -48.90
#